data_AF-A0A7V9M1R7-F1
#
_entry.id   AF-A0A7V9M1R7-F1
#
_cell.length_a   1.000
_cell.length_b   1.000
_cell.length_c   1.000
_cell.angle_alpha   90.00
_cell.angle_beta   90.00
_cell.angle_gamma   90.00
#
_symmetry.space_group_name_H-M   'P 1'
#
loop_
_entity.id
_entity.type
_entity.pdbx_description
1 polymer ?
#
loop_
_entity_poly.entity_id
_entity_poly.type
_entity_poly.pdbx_seq_one_letter_code
_entity_poly.pdbx_strand_id
1 'polypeptide(L)'
;METGVMIKKYSLTELITYFLKLGTIGFGGPVALIGYMHRDLVEQRKWITEDDYKEGLALSQLAPGPLAAQLAIYLGYVDYKIIGATLAGVAFVLPSFIMVLALGYAYVLYGGLPWMQSIFYGVGAAVIGIIAVSSYKLTKKTIGKD
;
A
#
# COMPACT_ATOMS: atom_id res chain seq x y z
N MET A 1 39.06 -14.89 -0.69
CA MET A 1 37.84 -14.26 -0.14
C MET A 1 37.31 -13.33 -1.22
N GLU A 2 36.44 -13.84 -2.08
CA GLU A 2 35.76 -13.03 -3.08
C GLU A 2 34.72 -12.18 -2.35
N THR A 3 35.01 -10.89 -2.14
CA THR A 3 33.98 -9.89 -1.86
C THR A 3 33.16 -9.72 -3.13
N GLY A 4 32.24 -10.65 -3.36
CA GLY A 4 31.17 -10.52 -4.33
C GLY A 4 30.36 -9.30 -3.93
N VAL A 5 30.61 -8.17 -4.61
CA VAL A 5 29.75 -7.00 -4.53
C VAL A 5 28.36 -7.47 -4.98
N MET A 6 27.47 -7.67 -4.01
CA MET A 6 26.07 -7.97 -4.28
C MET A 6 25.48 -6.78 -5.05
N ILE A 7 25.45 -6.89 -6.39
CA ILE A 7 24.78 -5.89 -7.22
C ILE A 7 23.30 -6.01 -6.91
N LYS A 8 22.81 -5.09 -6.07
CA LYS A 8 21.38 -4.97 -5.84
C LYS A 8 20.70 -4.63 -7.16
N LYS A 9 19.66 -5.40 -7.50
CA LYS A 9 18.87 -5.23 -8.73
C LYS A 9 18.17 -3.86 -8.83
N TYR A 10 18.01 -3.17 -7.71
CA TYR A 10 17.34 -1.89 -7.60
C TYR A 10 17.90 -1.09 -6.44
N SER A 11 17.74 0.23 -6.48
CA SER A 11 18.19 1.18 -5.46
C SER A 11 17.17 1.37 -4.34
N LEU A 12 17.65 1.84 -3.18
CA LEU A 12 16.78 2.14 -2.03
C LEU A 12 15.73 3.21 -2.38
N THR A 13 16.13 4.20 -3.17
CA THR A 13 15.25 5.29 -3.62
C THR A 13 14.10 4.77 -4.48
N GLU A 14 14.35 3.79 -5.35
CA GLU A 14 13.30 3.17 -6.17
C GLU A 14 12.29 2.41 -5.31
N LEU A 15 12.77 1.70 -4.29
CA LEU A 15 11.90 1.00 -3.33
C LEU A 15 11.02 1.97 -2.54
N ILE A 16 11.62 3.03 -2.01
CA ILE A 16 10.93 4.07 -1.24
C ILE A 16 9.89 4.75 -2.13
N THR A 17 10.26 5.10 -3.37
CA THR A 17 9.36 5.75 -4.31
C THR A 17 8.18 4.83 -4.67
N TYR A 18 8.43 3.53 -4.81
CA TYR A 18 7.37 2.54 -5.00
C TYR A 18 6.40 2.51 -3.82
N PHE A 19 6.89 2.36 -2.58
CA PHE A 19 6.03 2.31 -1.41
C PHE A 19 5.34 3.63 -1.09
N LEU A 20 5.99 4.77 -1.37
CA LEU A 20 5.38 6.10 -1.27
C LEU A 20 4.21 6.23 -2.25
N LYS A 21 4.41 5.81 -3.50
CA LYS A 21 3.34 5.80 -4.50
C LYS A 21 2.23 4.86 -4.06
N LEU A 22 2.55 3.62 -3.69
CA LEU A 22 1.55 2.64 -3.26
C LEU A 22 0.78 3.10 -2.02
N GLY A 23 1.42 3.76 -1.05
CA GLY A 23 0.76 4.35 0.12
C GLY A 23 -0.10 5.59 -0.18
N THR A 24 0.14 6.24 -1.32
CA THR A 24 -0.62 7.42 -1.77
C THR A 24 -1.83 7.04 -2.62
N ILE A 25 -1.67 6.09 -3.56
CA ILE A 25 -2.70 5.73 -4.54
C ILE A 25 -3.27 4.32 -4.36
N GLY A 26 -2.73 3.55 -3.42
CA GLY A 26 -3.15 2.18 -3.16
C GLY A 26 -4.59 2.13 -2.66
N PHE A 27 -5.45 1.43 -3.38
CA PHE A 27 -6.87 1.27 -3.07
C PHE A 27 -7.28 -0.21 -3.18
N GLY A 28 -8.41 -0.59 -2.56
CA GLY A 28 -8.93 -1.96 -2.62
C GLY A 28 -8.61 -2.84 -1.41
N GLY A 29 -8.15 -2.23 -0.31
CA GLY A 29 -7.88 -2.92 0.96
C GLY A 29 -6.62 -3.79 0.94
N PRO A 30 -6.33 -4.50 2.05
CA PRO A 30 -5.07 -5.22 2.23
C PRO A 30 -4.80 -6.27 1.14
N VAL A 31 -5.84 -7.00 0.71
CA VAL A 31 -5.72 -8.06 -0.31
C VAL A 31 -5.31 -7.50 -1.67
N ALA A 32 -5.85 -6.34 -2.07
CA ALA A 32 -5.44 -5.68 -3.31
C ALA A 32 -4.00 -5.18 -3.22
N LEU A 33 -3.63 -4.59 -2.07
CA LEU A 33 -2.30 -4.01 -1.84
C LEU A 33 -1.19 -5.06 -1.87
N ILE A 34 -1.38 -6.21 -1.20
CA ILE A 34 -0.41 -7.32 -1.28
C ILE A 34 -0.34 -7.88 -2.71
N GLY A 35 -1.48 -7.94 -3.42
CA GLY A 35 -1.51 -8.33 -4.83
C GLY A 35 -0.74 -7.38 -5.74
N TYR A 36 -0.80 -6.06 -5.49
CA TYR A 36 0.03 -5.08 -6.20
C TYR A 36 1.52 -5.26 -5.88
N MET A 37 1.87 -5.52 -4.61
CA MET A 37 3.25 -5.83 -4.22
C MET A 37 3.78 -7.06 -4.94
N HIS A 38 3.02 -8.15 -5.00
CA HIS A 38 3.40 -9.36 -5.73
C HIS A 38 3.61 -9.07 -7.21
N ARG A 39 2.59 -8.53 -7.89
CA ARG A 39 2.65 -8.24 -9.33
C ARG A 39 3.79 -7.29 -9.69
N ASP A 40 3.94 -6.20 -8.94
CA ASP A 40 4.87 -5.15 -9.32
C ASP A 40 6.31 -5.48 -8.88
N LEU A 41 6.52 -6.03 -7.68
CA LEU A 41 7.87 -6.30 -7.14
C LEU A 41 8.42 -7.68 -7.53
N VAL A 42 7.56 -8.69 -7.68
CA VAL A 42 7.96 -10.06 -8.01
C VAL A 42 7.85 -10.32 -9.51
N GLU A 43 6.68 -10.09 -10.11
CA GLU A 43 6.46 -10.46 -11.52
C GLU A 43 7.08 -9.46 -12.51
N GLN A 44 6.76 -8.17 -12.36
CA GLN A 44 7.17 -7.14 -13.32
C GLN A 44 8.62 -6.69 -13.12
N ARG A 45 8.96 -6.21 -11.92
CA ARG A 45 10.28 -5.65 -11.63
C ARG A 45 11.32 -6.70 -11.26
N LYS A 46 10.87 -7.88 -10.81
CA LYS A 46 11.74 -9.00 -10.37
C LYS A 46 12.78 -8.58 -9.35
N TRP A 47 12.39 -7.64 -8.48
CA TRP A 47 13.18 -7.10 -7.39
C TRP A 47 13.23 -8.08 -6.23
N ILE A 48 12.08 -8.66 -5.90
CA ILE A 48 11.91 -9.64 -4.81
C ILE A 48 11.64 -11.02 -5.42
N THR A 49 12.14 -12.07 -4.78
CA THR A 49 11.86 -13.45 -5.20
C THR A 49 10.47 -13.91 -4.74
N GLU A 50 9.93 -14.94 -5.39
CA GLU A 50 8.64 -15.53 -4.98
C GLU A 50 8.70 -16.08 -3.56
N ASP A 51 9.85 -16.64 -3.16
CA ASP A 51 10.05 -17.22 -1.82
C ASP A 51 10.11 -16.14 -0.74
N ASP A 52 10.89 -15.07 -0.96
CA ASP A 52 10.96 -13.92 -0.04
C ASP A 52 9.58 -13.28 0.16
N TYR A 53 8.80 -13.15 -0.93
CA TYR A 53 7.45 -12.60 -0.85
C TYR A 53 6.52 -13.48 -0.02
N LYS A 54 6.54 -14.81 -0.25
CA LYS A 54 5.70 -15.77 0.49
C LYS A 54 6.06 -15.82 1.97
N GLU A 55 7.34 -15.82 2.29
CA GLU A 55 7.81 -15.80 3.67
C GLU A 55 7.36 -14.52 4.39
N GLY A 56 7.54 -13.37 3.73
CA GLY A 56 7.07 -12.08 4.24
C GLY A 56 5.57 -12.03 4.44
N LEU A 57 4.80 -12.59 3.50
CA LEU A 57 3.35 -12.66 3.59
C LEU A 57 2.92 -13.54 4.77
N ALA A 58 3.53 -14.71 4.93
CA ALA A 58 3.23 -15.60 6.05
C ALA A 58 3.53 -14.92 7.40
N LEU A 59 4.69 -14.28 7.54
CA LEU A 59 5.06 -13.56 8.75
C LEU A 59 4.11 -12.39 9.04
N SER A 60 3.71 -11.66 8.01
CA SER A 60 2.76 -10.55 8.14
C SER A 60 1.36 -11.02 8.53
N GLN A 61 0.94 -12.22 8.12
CA GLN A 61 -0.34 -12.80 8.52
C GLN A 61 -0.35 -13.30 9.98
N LEU A 62 0.81 -13.71 10.50
CA LEU A 62 0.95 -14.15 11.89
C LEU A 62 0.98 -12.98 12.88
N ALA A 63 1.56 -11.85 12.47
CA ALA A 63 1.70 -10.69 13.34
C ALA A 63 0.37 -9.91 13.45
N PRO A 64 -0.07 -9.51 14.65
CA PRO A 64 -1.24 -8.66 14.80
C PRO A 64 -0.96 -7.28 14.19
N GLY A 65 -1.77 -6.85 13.21
CA GLY A 65 -1.62 -5.52 12.63
C GLY A 65 -2.08 -5.39 11.17
N PRO A 66 -1.78 -4.24 10.55
CA PRO A 66 -2.11 -3.97 9.16
C PRO A 66 -1.23 -4.78 8.20
N LEU A 67 -1.78 -5.87 7.67
CA LEU A 67 -1.11 -6.84 6.80
C LEU A 67 -0.24 -6.21 5.70
N ALA A 68 -0.77 -5.24 4.95
CA ALA A 68 -0.04 -4.61 3.85
C ALA A 68 1.17 -3.79 4.34
N ALA A 69 1.05 -3.10 5.47
CA ALA A 69 2.17 -2.33 6.02
C ALA A 69 3.25 -3.26 6.59
N GLN A 70 2.85 -4.34 7.28
CA GLN A 70 3.78 -5.36 7.77
C GLN A 70 4.55 -6.01 6.62
N LEU A 71 3.86 -6.34 5.51
CA LEU A 71 4.50 -6.88 4.33
C LEU A 71 5.46 -5.86 3.69
N ALA A 72 5.06 -4.60 3.57
CA ALA A 72 5.94 -3.54 3.07
C ALA A 72 7.23 -3.40 3.90
N ILE A 73 7.13 -3.47 5.23
CA ILE A 73 8.27 -3.45 6.15
C ILE A 73 9.17 -4.67 5.92
N TYR A 74 8.58 -5.87 5.81
CA TYR A 74 9.35 -7.09 5.55
C TYR A 74 10.06 -7.04 4.20
N LEU A 75 9.38 -6.65 3.13
CA LEU A 75 9.97 -6.51 1.79
C LEU A 75 11.08 -5.45 1.76
N GLY A 76 10.96 -4.40 2.58
CA GLY A 76 12.05 -3.46 2.83
C GLY A 76 13.25 -4.10 3.55
N TYR A 77 13.00 -5.05 4.44
CA TYR A 77 14.02 -5.75 5.20
C TYR A 77 14.87 -6.71 4.36
N VAL A 78 14.28 -7.41 3.38
CA VAL A 78 14.96 -8.44 2.57
C VAL A 78 16.32 -7.97 2.06
N ASP A 79 16.32 -6.92 1.23
CA ASP A 79 17.52 -6.40 0.59
C ASP A 79 18.22 -5.30 1.39
N TYR A 80 17.46 -4.47 2.12
CA TYR A 80 17.97 -3.24 2.75
C TYR A 80 17.99 -3.29 4.28
N LYS A 81 17.71 -4.46 4.87
CA LYS A 81 17.73 -4.70 6.32
C LYS A 81 16.91 -3.65 7.07
N ILE A 82 17.32 -3.29 8.28
CA ILE A 82 16.57 -2.38 9.15
C ILE A 82 16.29 -1.03 8.47
N ILE A 83 17.25 -0.49 7.73
CA ILE A 83 17.08 0.80 7.03
C ILE A 83 15.96 0.72 6.00
N GLY A 84 15.94 -0.34 5.19
CA GLY A 84 14.88 -0.55 4.22
C GLY A 84 13.53 -0.81 4.86
N ALA A 85 13.49 -1.59 5.93
CA ALA A 85 12.28 -1.89 6.68
C ALA A 85 11.62 -0.62 7.23
N THR A 86 12.41 0.24 7.88
CA THR A 86 11.94 1.51 8.44
C THR A 86 11.47 2.46 7.34
N LEU A 87 12.28 2.66 6.30
CA LEU A 87 11.93 3.62 5.24
C LEU A 87 10.76 3.15 4.37
N ALA A 88 10.65 1.85 4.06
CA ALA A 88 9.50 1.30 3.35
C ALA A 88 8.21 1.42 4.16
N GLY A 89 8.25 1.10 5.46
CA GLY A 89 7.11 1.27 6.36
C GLY A 89 6.66 2.72 6.48
N VAL A 90 7.61 3.64 6.70
CA VAL A 90 7.33 5.08 6.76
C VAL A 90 6.77 5.56 5.42
N ALA A 91 7.42 5.27 4.30
CA ALA A 91 6.95 5.69 2.98
C ALA A 91 5.54 5.18 2.66
N PHE A 92 5.20 3.97 3.10
CA PHE A 92 3.88 3.40 2.91
C PHE A 92 2.79 4.09 3.75
N VAL A 93 3.07 4.42 5.02
CA VAL A 93 2.06 4.97 5.95
C VAL A 93 1.96 6.50 5.88
N LEU A 94 3.09 7.17 5.65
CA LEU A 94 3.23 8.62 5.74
C LEU A 94 2.24 9.41 4.86
N PRO A 95 1.98 9.04 3.59
CA PRO A 95 1.04 9.79 2.75
C PRO A 95 -0.37 9.79 3.33
N SER A 96 -0.85 8.63 3.79
CA SER A 96 -2.18 8.48 4.39
C SER A 96 -2.28 9.26 5.71
N PHE A 97 -1.22 9.22 6.53
CA PHE A 97 -1.14 10.01 7.76
C PHE A 97 -1.23 11.52 7.48
N ILE A 98 -0.46 12.03 6.51
CA ILE A 98 -0.49 13.45 6.11
C ILE A 98 -1.86 13.84 5.56
N MET A 99 -2.49 12.99 4.73
CA MET A 99 -3.82 13.26 4.18
C MET A 99 -4.87 13.40 5.30
N VAL A 100 -4.86 12.49 6.28
CA VAL A 100 -5.79 12.57 7.42
C VAL A 100 -5.56 13.83 8.25
N LEU A 101 -4.31 14.18 8.54
CA LEU A 101 -3.99 15.41 9.27
C LEU A 101 -4.41 16.66 8.51
N ALA A 102 -4.13 16.73 7.21
CA ALA A 102 -4.48 17.86 6.36
C ALA A 102 -6.01 18.06 6.30
N LEU A 103 -6.76 16.96 6.12
CA LEU A 103 -8.23 16.99 6.13
C LEU A 103 -8.79 17.37 7.51
N GLY A 104 -8.21 16.83 8.59
CA GLY A 104 -8.61 17.20 9.95
C GLY A 104 -8.37 18.67 10.26
N TYR A 105 -7.22 19.20 9.84
CA TYR A 105 -6.90 20.62 10.00
C TYR A 105 -7.85 21.51 9.18
N ALA A 106 -8.11 21.15 7.91
CA ALA A 106 -9.07 21.86 7.08
C ALA A 106 -10.49 21.83 7.68
N TYR A 107 -10.89 20.70 8.26
CA TYR A 107 -12.18 20.58 8.95
C TYR A 107 -12.29 21.54 10.14
N VAL A 108 -11.25 21.67 10.97
CA VAL A 108 -11.26 22.61 12.10
C VAL A 108 -11.36 24.06 11.63
N LEU A 109 -10.67 24.42 10.53
CA LEU A 109 -10.69 25.78 10.00
C LEU A 109 -12.02 26.16 9.33
N TYR A 110 -12.65 25.22 8.63
CA TYR A 110 -13.76 25.51 7.70
C TYR A 110 -15.07 24.77 8.04
N GLY A 111 -15.11 23.95 9.09
CA GLY A 111 -16.23 23.07 9.44
C GLY A 111 -17.56 23.77 9.79
N GLY A 112 -17.55 25.09 9.99
CA GLY A 112 -18.75 25.89 10.24
C GLY A 112 -19.44 26.45 8.98
N LEU A 113 -18.86 26.25 7.78
CA LEU A 113 -19.39 26.84 6.54
C LEU A 113 -20.40 25.90 5.85
N PRO A 114 -21.55 26.39 5.36
CA PRO A 114 -22.58 25.57 4.70
C PRO A 114 -22.07 24.75 3.50
N TRP A 115 -21.09 25.28 2.75
CA TRP A 115 -20.52 24.58 1.59
C TRP A 115 -19.70 23.33 1.97
N MET A 116 -19.18 23.26 3.19
CA MET A 116 -18.43 22.10 3.67
C MET A 116 -19.32 20.86 3.77
N GLN A 117 -20.58 21.03 4.22
CA GLN A 117 -21.54 19.93 4.27
C GLN A 117 -21.81 19.36 2.87
N SER A 118 -21.94 20.21 1.85
CA SER A 118 -22.15 19.78 0.47
C SER A 118 -20.98 18.93 -0.06
N ILE A 119 -19.74 19.25 0.33
CA ILE A 119 -18.56 18.42 -0.02
C ILE A 119 -18.67 17.03 0.60
N PHE A 120 -19.03 16.94 1.88
CA PHE A 120 -19.19 15.63 2.54
C PHE A 120 -20.29 14.79 1.89
N TYR A 121 -21.41 15.39 1.48
CA TYR A 121 -22.43 14.70 0.71
C TYR A 121 -21.91 14.19 -0.65
N GLY A 122 -21.13 15.01 -1.36
CA GLY A 122 -20.48 14.62 -2.61
C GLY A 122 -19.49 13.46 -2.44
N VAL A 123 -18.64 13.51 -1.41
CA VAL A 123 -17.71 12.44 -1.06
C VAL A 123 -18.48 11.16 -0.72
N GLY A 124 -19.54 11.25 0.08
CA GLY A 124 -20.41 10.12 0.41
C GLY A 124 -21.00 9.45 -0.83
N ALA A 125 -21.55 10.24 -1.76
CA ALA A 125 -22.06 9.72 -3.03
C ALA A 125 -20.97 9.04 -3.88
N ALA A 126 -19.77 9.62 -3.95
CA ALA A 126 -18.64 9.03 -4.66
C ALA A 126 -18.20 7.69 -4.04
N VAL A 127 -18.13 7.60 -2.71
CA VAL A 127 -17.81 6.36 -1.99
C VAL A 127 -18.83 5.27 -2.30
N ILE A 128 -20.13 5.59 -2.30
CA ILE A 128 -21.19 4.64 -2.68
C ILE A 128 -20.96 4.11 -4.09
N GLY A 129 -20.66 5.00 -5.06
CA GLY A 129 -20.37 4.61 -6.44
C GLY A 129 -19.16 3.67 -6.55
N ILE A 130 -18.06 3.97 -5.84
CA ILE A 130 -16.85 3.14 -5.84
C ILE A 130 -17.13 1.76 -5.23
N ILE A 131 -17.86 1.70 -4.12
CA ILE A 131 -18.26 0.44 -3.47
C ILE A 131 -19.11 -0.39 -4.43
N ALA A 132 -20.12 0.22 -5.07
CA ALA A 132 -20.99 -0.49 -6.02
C ALA A 132 -20.19 -1.10 -7.18
N VAL A 133 -19.28 -0.34 -7.79
CA VAL A 133 -18.39 -0.83 -8.87
C VAL A 133 -17.45 -1.92 -8.37
N SER A 134 -16.87 -1.77 -7.17
CA SER A 134 -15.94 -2.74 -6.59
C SER A 134 -16.65 -4.06 -6.28
N SER A 135 -17.84 -4.00 -5.69
CA SER A 135 -18.70 -5.15 -5.45
C SER A 135 -19.08 -5.85 -6.75
N TYR A 136 -19.52 -5.10 -7.77
CA TYR A 136 -19.85 -5.67 -9.08
C TYR A 136 -18.66 -6.41 -9.72
N LYS A 137 -17.47 -5.80 -9.70
CA LYS A 137 -16.24 -6.43 -10.20
C LYS A 137 -15.90 -7.70 -9.43
N LEU A 138 -16.03 -7.68 -8.10
CA LEU A 138 -15.78 -8.84 -7.25
C LEU A 138 -16.77 -9.96 -7.55
N THR A 139 -18.07 -9.67 -7.60
CA THR A 139 -19.13 -10.62 -7.94
C THR A 139 -18.89 -11.26 -9.31
N LYS A 140 -18.58 -10.47 -10.34
CA LYS A 140 -18.28 -11.00 -11.68
C LYS A 140 -17.06 -11.92 -11.69
N LYS A 141 -16.03 -11.59 -10.90
CA LYS A 141 -14.81 -12.40 -10.81
C LYS A 141 -15.04 -13.71 -10.06
N THR A 142 -15.96 -13.73 -9.09
CA THR A 142 -16.30 -14.92 -8.29
C THR A 142 -17.33 -15.82 -8.98
N ILE A 143 -18.34 -15.26 -9.66
CA ILE A 143 -19.42 -16.01 -10.32
C ILE A 143 -19.09 -16.37 -11.77
N GLY A 144 -18.27 -15.57 -12.47
CA GLY A 144 -17.95 -15.78 -13.89
C GLY A 144 -16.91 -16.86 -14.17
N LYS A 145 -16.70 -17.80 -13.24
CA LYS A 145 -15.77 -18.91 -13.40
C LYS A 145 -16.43 -20.23 -13.01
N ASP A 146 -17.44 -20.58 -13.81
CA ASP A 146 -17.74 -21.94 -14.26
C ASP A 146 -18.03 -21.87 -15.76
#